data_AF-A0A3T0CY29-F1
#
_entry.id   AF-A0A3T0CY29-F1
#
_cell.length_a   1.000
_cell.length_b   1.000
_cell.length_c   1.000
_cell.angle_alpha   90.00
_cell.angle_beta   90.00
_cell.angle_gamma   90.00
#
_symmetry.space_group_name_H-M   'P 1'
#
loop_
_entity.id
_entity.type
_entity.pdbx_description
1 polymer ?
#
loop_
_entity_poly.entity_id
_entity_poly.type
_entity_poly.pdbx_seq_one_letter_code
_entity_poly.pdbx_strand_id
1 'polypeptide(L)'
;MDITEALEQSQPGLVGRVNEAIQKHQLNQRAEQTYLHWISRFVLFHELKDPQNLETGDRQLFLTYLKDRIQLSRARLNQASQALTFFYEDVLGKTEAEQIVAA
;
A
#
# COMPACT_ATOMS: atom_id res chain seq x y z
N MET A 1 6.57 9.26 14.17
CA MET A 1 6.20 7.90 13.79
C MET A 1 7.12 7.50 12.67
N ASP A 2 7.91 6.45 12.88
CA ASP A 2 8.73 5.88 11.81
C ASP A 2 7.80 5.44 10.66
N ILE A 3 8.23 5.52 9.40
CA ILE A 3 7.41 5.12 8.24
C ILE A 3 6.91 3.68 8.46
N THR A 4 7.78 2.81 8.98
CA THR A 4 7.49 1.40 9.22
C THR A 4 6.69 1.11 10.50
N GLU A 5 6.63 2.05 11.45
CA GLU A 5 5.95 1.86 12.73
C GLU A 5 4.44 1.65 12.55
N ALA A 6 3.81 2.38 11.63
CA ALA A 6 2.40 2.20 11.31
C ALA A 6 2.09 0.79 10.77
N LEU A 7 3.03 0.19 10.04
CA LEU A 7 2.85 -1.14 9.46
C LEU A 7 2.86 -2.21 10.56
N GLU A 8 3.86 -2.17 11.45
CA GLU A 8 3.91 -3.09 12.60
C GLU A 8 2.72 -2.93 13.55
N GLN A 9 2.22 -1.70 13.75
CA GLN A 9 1.04 -1.47 14.57
C GLN A 9 -0.23 -2.04 13.93
N SER A 10 -0.38 -1.94 12.60
CA SER A 10 -1.55 -2.48 11.91
C SER A 10 -1.58 -4.00 11.85
N GLN A 11 -0.40 -4.62 11.68
CA GLN A 11 -0.24 -6.07 11.65
C GLN A 11 1.22 -6.40 12.03
N PRO A 12 1.45 -7.09 13.16
CA PRO A 12 2.80 -7.51 13.55
C PRO A 12 3.48 -8.36 12.47
N GLY A 13 4.74 -8.06 12.15
CA GLY A 13 5.54 -8.74 11.13
C GLY A 13 5.30 -8.25 9.70
N LEU A 14 4.42 -7.26 9.50
CA LEU A 14 4.14 -6.71 8.17
C LEU A 14 5.37 -6.04 7.54
N VAL A 15 6.22 -5.36 8.32
CA VAL A 15 7.44 -4.75 7.78
C VAL A 15 8.38 -5.82 7.23
N GLY A 16 8.49 -6.97 7.90
CA GLY A 16 9.24 -8.12 7.41
C GLY A 16 8.74 -8.57 6.04
N ARG A 17 7.43 -8.78 5.89
CA ARG A 17 6.81 -9.19 4.62
C ARG A 17 7.02 -8.18 3.51
N VAL A 18 6.89 -6.88 3.81
CA VAL A 18 7.15 -5.81 2.84
C VAL A 18 8.61 -5.85 2.39
N ASN A 19 9.56 -5.95 3.33
CA ASN A 19 10.99 -6.01 3.01
C ASN A 19 11.36 -7.24 2.17
N GLU A 20 10.79 -8.41 2.49
CA GLU A 20 10.98 -9.64 1.69
C GLU A 20 10.50 -9.45 0.24
N ALA A 21 9.32 -8.85 0.05
CA ALA A 21 8.80 -8.56 -1.27
C ALA A 21 9.66 -7.53 -2.03
N ILE A 22 10.15 -6.49 -1.34
CA ILE A 22 11.02 -5.47 -1.93
C ILE A 22 12.34 -6.10 -2.42
N GLN A 23 12.93 -7.00 -1.63
CA GLN A 23 14.14 -7.73 -2.02
C GLN A 23 13.89 -8.66 -3.20
N LYS A 24 12.78 -9.39 -3.20
CA LYS A 24 12.38 -10.28 -4.30
C LYS A 24 12.23 -9.53 -5.63
N HIS A 25 11.66 -8.33 -5.58
CA HIS A 25 11.48 -7.45 -6.75
C HIS A 25 12.72 -6.62 -7.10
N GLN A 26 13.80 -6.74 -6.33
CA GLN A 26 15.06 -6.00 -6.53
C GLN A 26 14.84 -4.49 -6.70
N LEU A 27 13.92 -3.92 -5.92
CA LEU A 27 13.64 -2.50 -6.02
C LEU A 27 14.87 -1.69 -5.65
N ASN A 28 15.14 -0.64 -6.41
CA ASN A 28 16.17 0.31 -6.03
C ASN A 28 15.73 1.12 -4.80
N GLN A 29 16.70 1.70 -4.09
CA GLN A 29 16.48 2.47 -2.86
C GLN A 29 15.40 3.55 -3.00
N ARG A 30 15.33 4.24 -4.15
CA ARG A 30 14.33 5.29 -4.37
C ARG A 30 12.91 4.71 -4.47
N ALA A 31 12.76 3.59 -5.17
CA ALA A 31 11.49 2.89 -5.31
C ALA A 31 11.03 2.30 -3.97
N GLU A 32 11.93 1.66 -3.22
CA GLU A 32 11.68 1.15 -1.86
C GLU A 32 11.11 2.25 -0.95
N GLN A 33 11.80 3.40 -0.85
CA GLN A 33 11.35 4.51 -0.02
C GLN A 33 10.00 5.07 -0.47
N THR A 34 9.77 5.12 -1.79
CA THR A 34 8.48 5.56 -2.35
C THR A 34 7.36 4.59 -1.97
N TYR A 35 7.63 3.28 -2.02
CA TYR A 35 6.63 2.25 -1.74
C TYR A 35 6.31 2.21 -0.25
N LEU A 36 7.32 2.17 0.62
CA LEU A 36 7.14 2.24 2.07
C LEU A 36 6.35 3.49 2.47
N HIS A 37 6.64 4.64 1.87
CA HIS A 37 5.88 5.86 2.12
C HIS A 37 4.39 5.71 1.80
N TRP A 38 4.05 5.24 0.59
CA TRP A 38 2.65 5.14 0.17
C TRP A 38 1.87 4.06 0.93
N ILE A 39 2.50 2.92 1.19
CA ILE A 39 1.88 1.81 1.95
C ILE A 39 1.57 2.27 3.39
N SER A 40 2.52 2.95 4.03
CA SER A 40 2.32 3.44 5.40
C SER A 40 1.25 4.52 5.47
N ARG A 41 1.20 5.43 4.48
CA ARG A 41 0.12 6.43 4.40
C ARG A 41 -1.25 5.80 4.15
N PHE A 42 -1.31 4.72 3.39
CA PHE A 42 -2.55 3.99 3.14
C PHE A 42 -3.05 3.32 4.43
N VAL A 43 -2.18 2.63 5.16
CA VAL A 43 -2.53 2.01 6.45
C VAL A 43 -2.97 3.06 7.47
N LEU A 44 -2.29 4.20 7.54
CA LEU A 44 -2.69 5.32 8.42
C LEU A 44 -4.02 5.94 8.02
N PHE A 45 -4.30 6.07 6.72
CA PHE A 45 -5.58 6.58 6.23
C PHE A 45 -6.75 5.69 6.65
N HIS A 46 -6.51 4.39 6.76
CA HIS A 46 -7.46 3.40 7.26
C HIS A 46 -7.33 3.12 8.76
N GLU A 47 -6.81 4.09 9.52
CA GLU A 47 -6.75 4.06 10.98
C GLU A 47 -6.04 2.81 11.55
N LEU A 48 -4.97 2.36 10.88
CA LEU A 48 -4.19 1.17 11.26
C LEU A 48 -5.01 -0.13 11.23
N LYS A 49 -6.12 -0.18 10.50
CA LYS A 49 -6.89 -1.41 10.26
C LYS A 49 -5.96 -2.47 9.66
N ASP A 50 -6.11 -3.72 10.13
CA ASP A 50 -5.38 -4.87 9.60
C ASP A 50 -5.54 -4.95 8.07
N PRO A 51 -4.44 -4.85 7.30
CA PRO A 51 -4.48 -4.86 5.83
C PRO A 51 -5.07 -6.14 5.23
N GLN A 52 -5.09 -7.25 5.96
CA GLN A 52 -5.79 -8.47 5.55
C GLN A 52 -7.31 -8.28 5.48
N ASN A 53 -7.86 -7.28 6.18
CA ASN A 53 -9.27 -6.92 6.13
C ASN A 53 -9.58 -5.72 5.20
N LEU A 54 -8.58 -5.21 4.47
CA LEU A 54 -8.76 -4.16 3.48
C LEU A 54 -9.03 -4.76 2.09
N GLU A 55 -10.06 -4.26 1.44
CA GLU A 55 -10.53 -4.74 0.12
C GLU A 55 -10.15 -3.75 -0.98
N THR A 56 -10.53 -4.06 -2.22
CA THR A 56 -10.28 -3.20 -3.39
C THR A 56 -10.92 -1.82 -3.25
N GLY A 57 -12.10 -1.77 -2.63
CA GLY A 57 -12.80 -0.52 -2.35
C GLY A 57 -11.96 0.43 -1.49
N ASP A 58 -11.21 -0.11 -0.52
CA ASP A 58 -10.33 0.66 0.36
C ASP A 58 -9.15 1.30 -0.40
N ARG A 59 -8.57 0.55 -1.35
CA ARG A 59 -7.54 1.07 -2.26
C ARG A 59 -8.07 2.21 -3.10
N GLN A 60 -9.25 2.02 -3.73
CA GLN A 60 -9.84 3.05 -4.58
C GLN A 60 -10.23 4.30 -3.77
N LEU A 61 -10.77 4.12 -2.57
CA LEU A 61 -11.12 5.22 -1.66
C LEU A 61 -9.89 6.09 -1.36
N PHE A 62 -8.76 5.48 -1.03
CA PHE A 62 -7.53 6.21 -0.76
C PHE A 62 -6.98 6.94 -2.00
N LEU A 63 -6.99 6.30 -3.17
CA LEU A 63 -6.53 6.94 -4.41
C LEU A 63 -7.43 8.14 -4.79
N THR A 64 -8.74 8.01 -4.62
CA THR A 64 -9.70 9.12 -4.81
C THR A 64 -9.43 10.24 -3.81
N TYR A 65 -9.17 9.93 -2.55
CA TYR A 65 -8.77 10.92 -1.54
C TYR A 65 -7.49 11.67 -1.95
N LEU A 66 -6.45 10.95 -2.39
CA LEU A 66 -5.21 11.57 -2.85
C LEU A 66 -5.40 12.49 -4.06
N LYS A 67 -6.31 12.13 -4.96
CA LYS A 67 -6.63 12.91 -6.16
C LYS A 67 -7.46 14.15 -5.81
N ASP A 68 -8.56 13.98 -5.08
CA ASP A 68 -9.58 15.02 -4.96
C ASP A 68 -9.35 15.91 -3.74
N ARG A 69 -8.81 15.36 -2.64
CA ARG A 69 -8.52 16.12 -1.42
C ARG A 69 -7.10 16.64 -1.38
N ILE A 70 -6.12 15.79 -1.68
CA ILE A 70 -4.70 16.17 -1.64
C ILE A 70 -4.24 16.81 -2.97
N GLN A 71 -5.01 16.62 -4.06
CA GLN A 71 -4.71 17.20 -5.38
C GLN A 71 -3.31 16.85 -5.89
N LEU A 72 -2.93 15.58 -5.73
CA LEU A 72 -1.65 15.10 -6.23
C LEU A 72 -1.57 15.15 -7.75
N SER A 73 -0.35 15.39 -8.24
CA SER A 73 -0.08 15.28 -9.68
C SER A 73 -0.26 13.84 -10.15
N ARG A 74 -0.57 13.66 -11.43
CA ARG A 74 -0.72 12.33 -12.05
C ARG A 74 0.46 11.41 -11.79
N ALA A 75 1.69 11.93 -11.83
CA ALA A 75 2.89 11.15 -11.55
C ALA A 75 2.93 10.62 -10.10
N ARG A 76 2.54 11.44 -9.11
CA ARG A 76 2.48 11.03 -7.69
C ARG A 76 1.34 10.03 -7.44
N LEU A 77 0.18 10.22 -8.09
CA LEU A 77 -0.92 9.25 -8.05
C LEU A 77 -0.50 7.90 -8.65
N ASN A 78 0.25 7.91 -9.76
CA ASN A 78 0.76 6.68 -10.35
C ASN A 78 1.76 5.97 -9.43
N GLN A 79 2.61 6.72 -8.70
CA GLN A 79 3.50 6.13 -7.70
C GLN A 79 2.72 5.47 -6.55
N ALA A 80 1.69 6.15 -6.05
CA ALA A 80 0.82 5.60 -5.02
C ALA A 80 0.11 4.33 -5.52
N SER A 81 -0.49 4.38 -6.71
CA SER A 81 -1.20 3.25 -7.29
C SER A 81 -0.31 2.02 -7.47
N GLN A 82 0.91 2.19 -8.00
CA GLN A 82 1.88 1.10 -8.16
C GLN A 82 2.31 0.50 -6.82
N ALA A 83 2.59 1.35 -5.82
CA ALA A 83 2.95 0.88 -4.49
C ALA A 83 1.83 0.07 -3.83
N LEU A 84 0.56 0.44 -4.07
CA LEU A 84 -0.60 -0.29 -3.54
C LEU A 84 -0.88 -1.58 -4.30
N THR A 85 -0.69 -1.62 -5.63
CA THR A 85 -0.74 -2.89 -6.38
C THR A 85 0.30 -3.86 -5.83
N PHE A 86 1.56 -3.44 -5.72
CA PHE A 86 2.63 -4.23 -5.12
C PHE A 86 2.26 -4.72 -3.71
N PHE A 87 1.69 -3.84 -2.88
CA PHE A 87 1.30 -4.21 -1.52
C PHE A 87 0.22 -5.30 -1.50
N TYR A 88 -0.84 -5.15 -2.29
CA TYR A 88 -1.91 -6.15 -2.34
C TYR A 88 -1.42 -7.48 -2.91
N GLU A 89 -0.72 -7.46 -4.04
CA GLU A 89 -0.37 -8.67 -4.78
C GLU A 89 0.84 -9.39 -4.16
N ASP A 90 1.92 -8.66 -3.89
CA ASP A 90 3.20 -9.25 -3.50
C ASP A 90 3.40 -9.38 -2.00
N VAL A 91 2.73 -8.52 -1.21
CA VAL A 91 2.85 -8.56 0.27
C VAL A 91 1.66 -9.29 0.88
N LEU A 92 0.43 -8.91 0.52
CA LEU A 92 -0.78 -9.50 1.10
C LEU A 92 -1.21 -10.80 0.41
N GLY A 93 -0.79 -11.03 -0.84
CA GLY A 93 -1.20 -12.20 -1.63
C GLY A 93 -2.62 -12.11 -2.19
N LYS A 94 -3.18 -10.89 -2.28
CA LYS A 94 -4.51 -10.61 -2.81
C LYS A 94 -4.41 -10.22 -4.28
N THR A 95 -4.64 -11.16 -5.18
CA THR A 95 -4.59 -10.92 -6.63
C THR A 95 -5.81 -10.13 -7.11
N GLU A 96 -5.63 -9.19 -8.06
CA GLU A 96 -6.71 -8.40 -8.69
C GLU A 96 -7.84 -9.27 -9.29
N ALA A 97 -7.59 -10.55 -9.60
CA ALA A 97 -8.61 -11.49 -10.07
C ALA A 97 -9.70 -11.81 -9.03
N GLU A 98 -9.39 -11.77 -7.73
CA GLU A 98 -10.37 -11.96 -6.65
C GLU A 98 -11.23 -10.71 -6.44
N GLN A 99 -10.77 -9.57 -6.95
CA GLN A 99 -11.34 -8.24 -6.70
C GLN A 99 -12.49 -7.88 -7.64
N ILE A 100 -12.62 -8.57 -8.78
CA ILE A 100 -13.71 -8.37 -9.75
C ILE A 100 -14.96 -9.19 -9.37
N VAL A 101 -14.81 -10.26 -8.59
CA VAL A 101 -15.91 -11.18 -8.24
C VAL A 101 -16.73 -10.70 -7.03
N ALA A 102 -16.22 -9.72 -6.27
CA ALA A 102 -16.86 -9.18 -5.07
C ALA A 102 -17.53 -7.80 -5.26
N ALA A 103 -17.60 -7.28 -6.49
CA ALA A 103 -18.25 -6.02 -6.84
C ALA A 103 -19.53 -6.24 -7.67
#